data_AF-A0A7V5H0T3-F1
#
_entry.id   AF-A0A7V5H0T3-F1
#
_cell.length_a   1.000
_cell.length_b   1.000
_cell.length_c   1.000
_cell.angle_alpha   90.00
_cell.angle_beta   90.00
_cell.angle_gamma   90.00
#
_symmetry.space_group_name_H-M   'P 1'
#
loop_
_entity.id
_entity.type
_entity.pdbx_description
1 polymer ?
#
loop_
_entity_poly.entity_id
_entity_poly.type
_entity_poly.pdbx_seq_one_letter_code
_entity_poly.pdbx_strand_id
1 'polypeptide(L)'
;MKYNNCREEELKHKVAKDYFGKFDCTKIIGNVDFCVSVPSSNKDIAEQHSLLWAEAKRGSSDIYKSIVQLILTIGRERTFDRYLPPPYLGAFDGEKIAFLPYNEIQEVFYINDFNWNVAPSDHQTREFSLLYDKVKSIIEQKTLLFYFLRDDNEIKEFIKSNFVAGKSGLTKIKIDKNNFIFVYNKWLQSVKPTIAVNWDVAKQKGIIDGDFYLADLLSEDNLTL
;
A
#
# COMPACT_ATOMS: atom_id res chain seq x y z
N MET A 1 19.13 -20.27 -2.33
CA MET A 1 17.78 -19.73 -2.04
C MET A 1 17.09 -20.62 -1.02
N LYS A 2 16.18 -20.08 -0.20
CA LYS A 2 15.41 -20.87 0.79
C LYS A 2 14.37 -21.76 0.09
N TYR A 3 13.69 -21.24 -0.93
CA TYR A 3 12.61 -21.92 -1.64
C TYR A 3 13.02 -22.29 -3.07
N ASN A 4 13.76 -23.39 -3.21
CA ASN A 4 14.16 -23.90 -4.53
C ASN A 4 13.02 -24.69 -5.21
N ASN A 5 12.95 -24.62 -6.54
CA ASN A 5 12.02 -25.39 -7.39
C ASN A 5 10.52 -25.29 -7.04
N CYS A 6 10.12 -24.31 -6.23
CA CYS A 6 8.71 -24.10 -5.88
C CYS A 6 7.97 -23.46 -7.06
N ARG A 7 6.68 -23.78 -7.23
CA ARG A 7 5.78 -22.96 -8.05
C ARG A 7 5.50 -21.64 -7.33
N GLU A 8 5.05 -20.61 -8.05
CA GLU A 8 4.78 -19.29 -7.45
C GLU A 8 3.68 -19.36 -6.37
N GLU A 9 2.60 -20.08 -6.64
CA GLU A 9 1.54 -20.32 -5.63
C GLU A 9 2.05 -21.11 -4.41
N GLU A 10 2.94 -22.08 -4.63
CA GLU A 10 3.56 -22.81 -3.53
C GLU A 10 4.47 -21.90 -2.68
N LEU A 11 5.20 -20.99 -3.34
CA LEU A 11 6.05 -20.00 -2.69
C LEU A 11 5.20 -19.05 -1.83
N LYS A 12 4.08 -18.53 -2.36
CA LYS A 12 3.14 -17.67 -1.61
C LYS A 12 2.68 -18.36 -0.31
N HIS A 13 2.26 -19.62 -0.39
CA HIS A 13 1.85 -20.38 0.79
C HIS A 13 2.98 -20.62 1.80
N LYS A 14 4.19 -20.92 1.33
CA LYS A 14 5.36 -21.13 2.22
C LYS A 14 5.76 -19.85 2.94
N VAL A 15 5.85 -18.73 2.22
CA VAL A 15 6.16 -17.42 2.83
C VAL A 15 5.08 -17.00 3.83
N ALA A 16 3.80 -17.21 3.50
CA ALA A 16 2.70 -16.98 4.43
C ALA A 16 2.88 -17.78 5.73
N LYS A 17 3.15 -19.09 5.62
CA LYS A 17 3.34 -19.97 6.76
C LYS A 17 4.56 -19.60 7.61
N ASP A 18 5.69 -19.35 6.97
CA ASP A 18 6.97 -19.16 7.65
C ASP A 18 7.07 -17.80 8.37
N TYR A 19 6.49 -16.74 7.78
CA TYR A 19 6.67 -15.37 8.27
C TYR A 19 5.39 -14.67 8.70
N PHE A 20 4.24 -15.06 8.14
CA PHE A 20 2.97 -14.37 8.36
C PHE A 20 1.88 -15.25 8.99
N GLY A 21 2.22 -16.39 9.61
CA GLY A 21 1.23 -17.37 10.10
C GLY A 21 0.26 -16.88 11.18
N LYS A 22 0.46 -15.68 11.74
CA LYS A 22 -0.46 -15.01 12.67
C LYS A 22 -1.46 -14.07 11.98
N PHE A 23 -1.34 -13.89 10.67
CA PHE A 23 -2.14 -12.98 9.86
C PHE A 23 -3.03 -13.77 8.89
N ASP A 24 -4.01 -13.08 8.31
CA ASP A 24 -4.80 -13.63 7.20
C ASP A 24 -4.12 -13.29 5.87
N CYS A 25 -3.64 -14.33 5.18
CA CYS A 25 -3.01 -14.26 3.87
C CYS A 25 -3.88 -14.80 2.73
N THR A 26 -5.18 -15.02 2.97
CA THR A 26 -6.09 -15.64 1.99
C THR A 26 -6.85 -14.63 1.13
N LYS A 27 -6.78 -13.34 1.48
CA LYS A 27 -7.50 -12.28 0.77
C LYS A 27 -6.90 -12.00 -0.60
N ILE A 28 -7.80 -11.77 -1.55
CA ILE A 28 -7.47 -11.37 -2.92
C ILE A 28 -7.82 -9.90 -3.08
N ILE A 29 -6.84 -9.07 -3.43
CA ILE A 29 -7.01 -7.62 -3.61
C ILE A 29 -6.72 -7.26 -5.05
N GLY A 30 -7.76 -7.13 -5.88
CA GLY A 30 -7.59 -6.89 -7.31
C GLY A 30 -6.67 -7.95 -7.93
N ASN A 31 -5.69 -7.51 -8.72
CA ASN A 31 -4.64 -8.37 -9.28
C ASN A 31 -3.33 -8.38 -8.47
N VAL A 32 -3.38 -8.09 -7.17
CA VAL A 32 -2.22 -8.25 -6.26
C VAL A 32 -2.00 -9.74 -5.98
N ASP A 33 -0.76 -10.19 -6.10
CA ASP A 33 -0.35 -11.58 -5.92
C ASP A 33 -0.50 -12.11 -4.49
N PHE A 34 -0.19 -11.26 -3.51
CA PHE A 34 -0.14 -11.64 -2.10
C PHE A 34 -0.60 -10.50 -1.21
N CYS A 35 -1.53 -10.78 -0.29
CA CYS A 35 -2.01 -9.83 0.69
C CYS A 35 -1.80 -10.39 2.10
N VAL A 36 -1.29 -9.56 3.02
CA VAL A 36 -1.28 -9.86 4.47
C VAL A 36 -2.27 -8.92 5.12
N SER A 37 -3.17 -9.44 5.94
CA SER A 37 -4.19 -8.63 6.60
C SER A 37 -4.41 -9.06 8.06
N VAL A 38 -4.98 -8.16 8.86
CA VAL A 38 -5.31 -8.46 10.25
C VAL A 38 -6.38 -9.57 10.29
N PRO A 39 -6.21 -10.62 11.11
CA PRO A 39 -7.26 -11.60 11.35
C PRO A 39 -8.48 -10.91 11.98
N SER A 40 -9.64 -10.99 11.34
CA SER A 40 -10.87 -10.40 11.87
C SER A 40 -12.05 -11.34 11.62
N SER A 41 -12.91 -11.48 12.63
CA SER A 41 -14.19 -12.18 12.53
C SER A 41 -15.27 -11.34 11.84
N ASN A 42 -15.08 -10.02 11.77
CA ASN A 42 -15.97 -9.10 11.09
C ASN A 42 -15.43 -8.77 9.69
N LYS A 43 -16.17 -9.17 8.65
CA LYS A 43 -15.76 -9.01 7.24
C LYS A 43 -15.54 -7.56 6.83
N ASP A 44 -16.37 -6.62 7.32
CA ASP A 44 -16.25 -5.20 6.95
C ASP A 44 -14.98 -4.55 7.50
N ILE A 45 -14.56 -4.96 8.71
CA ILE A 45 -13.30 -4.53 9.33
C ILE A 45 -12.11 -5.27 8.69
N ALA A 46 -12.31 -6.53 8.29
CA ALA A 46 -11.29 -7.36 7.67
C ALA A 46 -10.88 -6.82 6.28
N GLU A 47 -11.83 -6.36 5.47
CA GLU A 47 -11.58 -5.80 4.14
C GLU A 47 -10.77 -4.49 4.20
N GLN A 48 -10.81 -3.78 5.33
CA GLN A 48 -10.18 -2.47 5.48
C GLN A 48 -8.76 -2.50 6.06
N HIS A 49 -8.24 -3.64 6.52
CA HIS A 49 -6.94 -3.67 7.21
C HIS A 49 -5.92 -4.60 6.55
N SER A 50 -5.59 -4.30 5.29
CA SER A 50 -4.37 -4.83 4.66
C SER A 50 -3.13 -4.24 5.35
N LEU A 51 -2.15 -5.09 5.64
CA LEU A 51 -0.85 -4.73 6.21
C LEU A 51 0.26 -4.75 5.15
N LEU A 52 0.12 -5.63 4.14
CA LEU A 52 1.03 -5.73 3.00
C LEU A 52 0.27 -6.13 1.74
N TRP A 53 0.58 -5.45 0.65
CA TRP A 53 0.34 -5.96 -0.70
C TRP A 53 1.70 -6.28 -1.33
N ALA A 54 1.84 -7.44 -1.95
CA ALA A 54 3.12 -7.87 -2.49
C ALA A 54 2.98 -8.59 -3.84
N GLU A 55 4.00 -8.43 -4.68
CA GLU A 55 4.24 -9.25 -5.87
C GLU A 55 5.05 -10.50 -5.49
N ALA A 56 4.70 -11.66 -6.03
CA ALA A 56 5.49 -12.88 -5.85
C ALA A 56 6.16 -13.25 -7.17
N LYS A 57 7.42 -13.73 -7.11
CA LYS A 57 8.09 -14.32 -8.28
C LYS A 57 8.74 -15.64 -7.96
N ARG A 58 8.61 -16.60 -8.87
CA ARG A 58 9.35 -17.86 -8.78
C ARG A 58 10.86 -17.65 -8.97
N GLY A 59 11.68 -18.38 -8.22
CA GLY A 59 13.15 -18.42 -8.41
C GLY A 59 13.86 -17.19 -7.83
N SER A 60 14.96 -16.75 -8.45
CA SER A 60 15.50 -15.39 -8.22
C SER A 60 14.85 -14.45 -9.22
N SER A 61 14.46 -13.28 -8.77
CA SER A 61 14.09 -12.16 -9.64
C SER A 61 14.83 -10.88 -9.24
N ASP A 62 14.80 -9.89 -10.13
CA ASP A 62 15.08 -8.51 -9.72
C ASP A 62 13.91 -8.00 -8.89
N ILE A 63 14.10 -7.93 -7.57
CA ILE A 63 13.04 -7.63 -6.62
C ILE A 63 12.46 -6.22 -6.80
N TYR A 64 13.29 -5.29 -7.27
CA TYR A 64 12.87 -3.91 -7.53
C TYR A 64 11.88 -3.89 -8.71
N LYS A 65 12.14 -4.68 -9.76
CA LYS A 65 11.19 -4.82 -10.88
C LYS A 65 9.85 -5.41 -10.44
N SER A 66 9.87 -6.37 -9.52
CA SER A 66 8.65 -6.96 -8.97
C SER A 66 7.83 -5.94 -8.17
N ILE A 67 8.47 -5.05 -7.42
CA ILE A 67 7.77 -3.95 -6.73
C ILE A 67 7.23 -2.91 -7.72
N VAL A 68 7.99 -2.58 -8.77
CA VAL A 68 7.51 -1.69 -9.84
C VAL A 68 6.28 -2.29 -10.54
N GLN A 69 6.29 -3.60 -10.81
CA GLN A 69 5.15 -4.34 -11.35
C GLN A 69 3.90 -4.17 -10.47
N LEU A 70 4.05 -4.36 -9.15
CA LEU A 70 2.97 -4.14 -8.20
C LEU A 70 2.43 -2.70 -8.24
N ILE A 71 3.31 -1.70 -8.26
CA ILE A 71 2.91 -0.28 -8.31
C ILE A 71 2.14 0.02 -9.60
N LEU A 72 2.62 -0.45 -10.74
CA LEU A 72 1.93 -0.29 -12.02
C LEU A 72 0.56 -0.96 -12.02
N THR A 73 0.46 -2.18 -11.47
CA THR A 73 -0.82 -2.90 -11.31
C THR A 73 -1.80 -2.10 -10.44
N ILE A 74 -1.36 -1.63 -9.26
CA ILE A 74 -2.18 -0.83 -8.34
C ILE A 74 -2.69 0.46 -9.01
N GLY A 75 -1.82 1.16 -9.72
CA GLY A 75 -2.17 2.43 -10.36
C GLY A 75 -3.11 2.25 -11.55
N ARG A 76 -2.87 1.24 -12.40
CA ARG A 76 -3.73 0.89 -13.53
C ARG A 76 -5.14 0.50 -13.09
N GLU A 77 -5.26 -0.28 -12.02
CA GLU A 77 -6.55 -0.74 -11.50
C GLU A 77 -7.21 0.24 -10.53
N ARG A 78 -6.49 1.31 -10.17
CA ARG A 78 -6.88 2.26 -9.12
C ARG A 78 -7.32 1.54 -7.85
N THR A 79 -6.56 0.51 -7.45
CA THR A 79 -6.85 -0.35 -6.29
C THR A 79 -7.02 0.50 -5.02
N PHE A 80 -6.24 1.58 -4.90
CA PHE A 80 -6.29 2.51 -3.78
C PHE A 80 -7.61 3.31 -3.68
N ASP A 81 -8.44 3.41 -4.72
CA ASP A 81 -9.76 4.08 -4.59
C ASP A 81 -10.81 3.14 -3.93
N ARG A 82 -10.59 1.83 -4.05
CA ARG A 82 -11.52 0.77 -3.63
C ARG A 82 -11.13 0.16 -2.29
N TYR A 83 -9.84 -0.01 -2.04
CA TYR A 83 -9.30 -0.63 -0.83
C TYR A 83 -8.41 0.35 -0.08
N LEU A 84 -8.48 0.31 1.26
CA LEU A 84 -7.57 1.09 2.09
C LEU A 84 -6.13 0.65 1.80
N PRO A 85 -5.21 1.57 1.43
CA PRO A 85 -3.84 1.20 1.16
C PRO A 85 -3.15 0.60 2.40
N PRO A 86 -2.30 -0.43 2.23
CA PRO A 86 -1.54 -1.01 3.32
C PRO A 86 -0.40 -0.06 3.73
N PRO A 87 0.15 -0.20 4.95
CA PRO A 87 1.37 0.49 5.35
C PRO A 87 2.59 0.13 4.49
N TYR A 88 2.62 -1.09 3.94
CA TYR A 88 3.72 -1.57 3.10
C TYR A 88 3.22 -2.14 1.78
N LEU A 89 3.94 -1.81 0.71
CA LEU A 89 4.04 -2.63 -0.48
C LEU A 89 5.25 -3.56 -0.35
N GLY A 90 5.36 -4.57 -1.19
CA GLY A 90 6.55 -5.42 -1.20
C GLY A 90 6.65 -6.33 -2.40
N ALA A 91 7.72 -7.11 -2.40
CA ALA A 91 7.83 -8.26 -3.29
C ALA A 91 8.68 -9.33 -2.61
N PHE A 92 8.47 -10.58 -2.99
CA PHE A 92 9.34 -11.68 -2.58
C PHE A 92 9.54 -12.68 -3.71
N ASP A 93 10.66 -13.37 -3.65
CA ASP A 93 10.98 -14.48 -4.53
C ASP A 93 11.44 -15.71 -3.74
N GLY A 94 12.12 -16.68 -4.36
CA GLY A 94 12.61 -17.86 -3.65
C GLY A 94 13.76 -17.60 -2.67
N GLU A 95 14.37 -16.42 -2.73
CA GLU A 95 15.62 -16.07 -2.06
C GLU A 95 15.46 -14.94 -1.04
N LYS A 96 14.66 -13.93 -1.35
CA LYS A 96 14.59 -12.68 -0.58
C LYS A 96 13.19 -12.06 -0.59
N ILE A 97 12.97 -11.15 0.35
CA ILE A 97 11.77 -10.32 0.47
C ILE A 97 12.19 -8.87 0.64
N ALA A 98 11.44 -7.96 0.03
CA ALA A 98 11.61 -6.53 0.20
C ALA A 98 10.31 -5.85 0.58
N PHE A 99 10.42 -4.82 1.42
CA PHE A 99 9.30 -3.99 1.87
C PHE A 99 9.51 -2.54 1.41
N LEU A 100 8.44 -1.91 0.95
CA LEU A 100 8.40 -0.51 0.53
C LEU A 100 7.31 0.20 1.33
N PRO A 101 7.63 1.19 2.19
CA PRO A 101 6.61 1.93 2.92
C PRO A 101 5.72 2.70 1.94
N TYR A 102 4.40 2.50 2.02
CA TYR A 102 3.46 3.07 1.06
C TYR A 102 3.52 4.60 1.01
N ASN A 103 3.71 5.25 2.16
CA ASN A 103 3.81 6.71 2.23
C ASN A 103 4.95 7.33 1.39
N GLU A 104 6.00 6.57 1.07
CA GLU A 104 7.15 7.05 0.30
C GLU A 104 6.88 7.03 -1.21
N ILE A 105 5.87 6.27 -1.65
CA ILE A 105 5.55 6.08 -3.06
C ILE A 105 4.15 6.55 -3.44
N GLN A 106 3.26 6.77 -2.45
CA GLN A 106 1.85 7.11 -2.69
C GLN A 106 1.63 8.30 -3.63
N GLU A 107 2.51 9.30 -3.60
CA GLU A 107 2.43 10.48 -4.46
C GLU A 107 2.47 10.14 -5.96
N VAL A 108 3.11 9.03 -6.34
CA VAL A 108 3.21 8.61 -7.74
C VAL A 108 1.83 8.29 -8.31
N PHE A 109 0.91 7.77 -7.51
CA PHE A 109 -0.45 7.45 -7.94
C PHE A 109 -1.29 8.67 -8.35
N TYR A 110 -0.80 9.87 -8.05
CA TYR A 110 -1.50 11.14 -8.31
C TYR A 110 -0.75 12.04 -9.31
N ILE A 111 0.29 11.53 -9.98
CA ILE A 111 0.97 12.24 -11.06
C ILE A 111 0.05 12.26 -12.29
N ASN A 112 -0.35 13.46 -12.73
CA ASN A 112 -1.30 13.65 -13.84
C ASN A 112 -0.80 13.11 -15.19
N ASP A 113 0.51 13.20 -15.46
CA ASP A 113 1.13 12.82 -16.75
C ASP A 113 1.83 11.45 -16.67
N PHE A 114 1.29 10.52 -15.87
CA PHE A 114 1.82 9.17 -15.75
C PHE A 114 0.98 8.19 -16.59
N ASN A 115 1.61 7.49 -17.54
CA ASN A 115 0.92 6.51 -18.37
C ASN A 115 0.73 5.17 -17.65
N TRP A 116 -0.44 4.98 -17.02
CA TRP A 116 -0.81 3.74 -16.33
C TRP A 116 -1.16 2.55 -17.24
N ASN A 117 -1.25 2.77 -18.57
CA ASN A 117 -1.59 1.71 -19.52
C ASN A 117 -0.36 0.91 -19.98
N VAL A 118 0.83 1.27 -19.51
CA VAL A 118 2.05 0.49 -19.70
C VAL A 118 1.88 -0.91 -19.11
N ALA A 119 2.28 -1.94 -19.84
CA ALA A 119 2.28 -3.29 -19.32
C ALA A 119 3.26 -3.38 -18.13
N PRO A 120 2.86 -3.90 -16.95
CA PRO A 120 3.77 -4.04 -15.81
C PRO A 120 5.06 -4.82 -16.12
N SER A 121 4.99 -5.74 -17.09
CA SER A 121 6.12 -6.53 -17.59
C SER A 121 7.02 -5.80 -18.62
N ASP A 122 6.63 -4.62 -19.10
CA ASP A 122 7.42 -3.83 -20.04
C ASP A 122 8.38 -2.90 -19.30
N HIS A 123 9.64 -3.32 -19.24
CA HIS A 123 10.70 -2.65 -18.49
C HIS A 123 11.41 -1.54 -19.28
N GLN A 124 10.98 -1.24 -20.52
CA GLN A 124 11.66 -0.27 -21.39
C GLN A 124 11.04 1.13 -21.34
N THR A 125 9.94 1.29 -20.61
CA THR A 125 9.20 2.57 -20.56
C THR A 125 9.85 3.57 -19.62
N ARG A 126 9.59 4.86 -19.88
CA ARG A 126 10.02 5.97 -19.02
C ARG A 126 9.43 5.82 -17.62
N GLU A 127 8.15 5.48 -17.54
CA GLU A 127 7.40 5.22 -16.32
C GLU A 127 8.06 4.14 -15.47
N PHE A 128 8.47 3.04 -16.10
CA PHE A 128 9.13 1.95 -15.42
C PHE A 128 10.49 2.38 -14.85
N SER A 129 11.34 3.05 -15.64
CA SER A 129 12.65 3.53 -15.18
C SER A 129 12.52 4.48 -13.99
N LEU A 130 11.59 5.45 -14.07
CA LEU A 130 11.35 6.40 -12.99
C LEU A 130 10.95 5.70 -11.69
N LEU A 131 10.03 4.75 -11.78
CA LEU A 131 9.60 3.94 -10.63
C LEU A 131 10.74 3.08 -10.10
N TYR A 132 11.52 2.44 -10.98
CA TYR A 132 12.61 1.56 -10.61
C TYR A 132 13.66 2.30 -9.78
N ASP A 133 14.13 3.45 -10.26
CA ASP A 133 15.15 4.24 -9.56
C ASP A 133 14.64 4.72 -8.19
N LYS A 134 13.39 5.18 -8.12
CA LYS A 134 12.77 5.62 -6.86
C LYS A 134 12.62 4.46 -5.87
N VAL A 135 12.08 3.31 -6.31
CA VAL A 135 11.91 2.11 -5.48
C VAL A 135 13.24 1.61 -4.95
N LYS A 136 14.24 1.48 -5.82
CA LYS A 136 15.58 1.03 -5.46
C LYS A 136 16.22 1.96 -4.43
N SER A 137 16.17 3.27 -4.67
CA SER A 137 16.71 4.27 -3.76
C SER A 137 16.10 4.17 -2.34
N ILE A 138 14.77 4.05 -2.25
CA ILE A 138 14.08 3.95 -0.95
C ILE A 138 14.48 2.66 -0.20
N ILE A 139 14.49 1.52 -0.89
CA ILE A 139 14.76 0.22 -0.27
C ILE A 139 16.21 0.12 0.21
N GLU A 140 17.16 0.60 -0.59
CA GLU A 140 18.58 0.60 -0.23
C GLU A 140 18.86 1.53 0.95
N GLN A 141 18.31 2.76 0.93
CA GLN A 141 18.49 3.72 2.02
C GLN A 141 17.91 3.23 3.35
N LYS A 142 16.78 2.51 3.32
CA LYS A 142 16.10 2.02 4.53
C LYS A 142 16.46 0.57 4.89
N THR A 143 17.33 -0.06 4.12
CA THR A 143 17.75 -1.47 4.30
C THR A 143 16.56 -2.42 4.41
N LEU A 144 15.57 -2.25 3.53
CA LEU A 144 14.32 -3.01 3.56
C LEU A 144 14.32 -4.25 2.65
N LEU A 145 15.51 -4.74 2.29
CA LEU A 145 15.74 -5.96 1.52
C LEU A 145 16.35 -7.01 2.44
N PHE A 146 15.72 -8.18 2.55
CA PHE A 146 16.11 -9.25 3.44
C PHE A 146 16.25 -10.57 2.69
N TYR A 147 17.33 -11.30 2.93
CA TYR A 147 17.58 -12.63 2.38
C TYR A 147 17.10 -13.70 3.36
N PHE A 148 16.20 -14.58 2.92
CA PHE A 148 15.54 -15.54 3.82
C PHE A 148 16.47 -16.50 4.56
N LEU A 149 17.64 -16.81 4.01
CA LEU A 149 18.61 -17.70 4.65
C LEU A 149 19.56 -16.97 5.61
N ARG A 150 19.76 -15.67 5.41
CA ARG A 150 20.73 -14.86 6.18
C ARG A 150 20.04 -14.07 7.28
N ASP A 151 18.85 -13.56 6.97
CA ASP A 151 18.18 -12.50 7.73
C ASP A 151 16.84 -13.01 8.32
N ASP A 152 16.71 -14.31 8.61
CA ASP A 152 15.45 -14.93 9.06
C ASP A 152 14.91 -14.30 10.36
N ASN A 153 15.80 -13.95 11.29
CA ASN A 153 15.41 -13.31 12.55
C ASN A 153 15.02 -11.85 12.32
N GLU A 154 15.78 -11.12 11.50
CA GLU A 154 15.56 -9.73 11.15
C GLU A 154 14.21 -9.56 10.45
N ILE A 155 13.83 -10.49 9.56
CA ILE A 155 12.50 -10.50 8.93
C ILE A 155 11.41 -10.66 10.00
N LYS A 156 11.57 -11.60 10.92
CA LYS A 156 10.58 -11.85 11.99
C LYS A 156 10.45 -10.64 12.92
N GLU A 157 11.56 -9.99 13.27
CA GLU A 157 11.56 -8.78 14.09
C GLU A 157 10.94 -7.59 13.35
N PHE A 158 11.25 -7.43 12.06
CA PHE A 158 10.65 -6.42 11.21
C PHE A 158 9.13 -6.59 11.16
N ILE A 159 8.64 -7.79 10.88
CA ILE A 159 7.20 -8.08 10.84
C ILE A 159 6.57 -7.83 12.21
N LYS A 160 7.17 -8.35 13.29
CA LYS A 160 6.65 -8.15 14.66
C LYS A 160 6.51 -6.67 15.02
N SER A 161 7.46 -5.83 14.59
CA SER A 161 7.50 -4.41 14.96
C SER A 161 6.61 -3.54 14.08
N ASN A 162 6.43 -3.90 12.81
CA ASN A 162 5.75 -3.06 11.82
C ASN A 162 4.34 -3.56 11.46
N PHE A 163 4.02 -4.83 11.71
CA PHE A 163 2.74 -5.46 11.37
C PHE A 163 1.90 -5.67 12.64
N VAL A 164 1.74 -4.62 13.45
CA VAL A 164 1.02 -4.69 14.73
C VAL A 164 -0.48 -4.53 14.51
N ALA A 165 -1.24 -5.60 14.74
CA ALA A 165 -2.69 -5.57 14.90
C ALA A 165 -3.03 -4.95 16.26
N GLY A 166 -3.25 -3.64 16.33
CA GLY A 166 -3.42 -2.99 17.65
C GLY A 166 -3.90 -1.54 17.68
N LYS A 167 -4.17 -0.91 16.53
CA LYS A 167 -4.93 0.36 16.49
C LYS A 167 -6.39 0.16 16.02
N SER A 168 -6.79 -1.09 15.76
CA SER A 168 -8.10 -1.46 15.17
C SER A 168 -9.09 -2.01 16.21
N GLY A 169 -9.23 -1.34 17.35
CA GLY A 169 -10.33 -1.55 18.29
C GLY A 169 -11.44 -0.49 18.18
N LEU A 170 -11.30 0.47 17.27
CA LEU A 170 -12.23 1.58 17.11
C LEU A 170 -12.84 1.48 15.72
N THR A 171 -14.16 1.62 15.64
CA THR A 171 -14.95 1.80 14.41
C THR A 171 -14.53 3.03 13.58
N LYS A 172 -13.51 3.78 14.03
CA LYS A 172 -12.92 4.94 13.37
C LYS A 172 -11.47 4.62 12.97
N ILE A 173 -11.17 4.66 11.67
CA ILE A 173 -9.80 4.56 11.16
C ILE A 173 -9.05 5.86 11.50
N LYS A 174 -7.98 5.77 12.29
CA LYS A 174 -7.12 6.94 12.55
C LYS A 174 -6.44 7.37 11.24
N ILE A 175 -6.55 8.66 10.92
CA ILE A 175 -5.84 9.24 9.78
C ILE A 175 -4.34 9.33 10.12
N ASP A 176 -3.52 8.83 9.20
CA ASP A 176 -2.07 8.92 9.24
C ASP A 176 -1.51 9.18 7.83
N LYS A 177 -0.18 9.25 7.73
CA LYS A 177 0.51 9.55 6.48
C LYS A 177 0.24 8.55 5.34
N ASN A 178 -0.19 7.32 5.62
CA ASN A 178 -0.43 6.29 4.61
C ASN A 178 -1.84 6.34 4.04
N ASN A 179 -2.82 6.77 4.86
CA ASN A 179 -4.22 6.81 4.47
C ASN A 179 -4.78 8.22 4.24
N PHE A 180 -4.00 9.28 4.50
CA PHE A 180 -4.45 10.67 4.36
C PHE A 180 -5.07 10.94 2.98
N ILE A 181 -4.39 10.56 1.89
CA ILE A 181 -4.89 10.83 0.54
C ILE A 181 -6.16 10.01 0.25
N PHE A 182 -6.23 8.77 0.73
CA PHE A 182 -7.42 7.94 0.61
C PHE A 182 -8.63 8.58 1.31
N VAL A 183 -8.44 9.00 2.57
CA VAL A 183 -9.50 9.62 3.36
C VAL A 183 -9.92 10.95 2.78
N TYR A 184 -8.96 11.78 2.31
CA TYR A 184 -9.26 13.01 1.60
C TYR A 184 -10.09 12.76 0.32
N ASN A 185 -9.75 11.76 -0.48
CA ASN A 185 -10.52 11.42 -1.67
C ASN A 185 -11.94 10.94 -1.34
N LYS A 186 -12.12 10.16 -0.27
CA LYS A 186 -13.46 9.80 0.22
C LYS A 186 -14.23 11.04 0.67
N TRP A 187 -13.58 11.95 1.38
CA TRP A 187 -14.18 13.22 1.78
C TRP A 187 -14.60 14.07 0.56
N LEU A 188 -13.76 14.16 -0.47
CA LEU A 188 -14.08 14.85 -1.72
C LEU A 188 -15.31 14.27 -2.45
N GLN A 189 -15.52 12.96 -2.35
CA GLN A 189 -16.63 12.26 -3.01
C GLN A 189 -17.92 12.28 -2.18
N SER A 190 -17.82 12.19 -0.86
CA SER A 190 -18.96 11.95 0.02
C SER A 190 -19.39 13.17 0.83
N VAL A 191 -18.45 14.04 1.23
CA VAL A 191 -18.71 15.19 2.11
C VAL A 191 -18.69 16.49 1.33
N LYS A 192 -17.68 16.74 0.50
CA LYS A 192 -17.58 17.98 -0.28
C LYS A 192 -18.87 18.33 -1.06
N PRO A 193 -19.59 17.37 -1.71
CA PRO A 193 -20.83 17.68 -2.41
C PRO A 193 -22.01 18.06 -1.50
N THR A 194 -21.95 17.77 -0.20
CA THR A 194 -23.02 18.08 0.77
C THR A 194 -22.85 19.46 1.43
N ILE A 195 -21.66 20.07 1.30
CA ILE A 195 -21.37 21.40 1.83
C ILE A 195 -22.04 22.46 0.96
N ALA A 196 -22.94 23.24 1.55
CA ALA A 196 -23.68 24.31 0.87
C ALA A 196 -22.80 25.56 0.67
N VAL A 197 -21.79 25.46 -0.21
CA VAL A 197 -20.89 26.58 -0.54
C VAL A 197 -20.77 26.79 -2.05
N ASN A 198 -20.63 28.05 -2.47
CA ASN A 198 -20.25 28.36 -3.84
C ASN A 198 -18.72 28.25 -3.99
N TRP A 199 -18.27 27.13 -4.55
CA TRP A 199 -16.84 26.81 -4.69
C TRP A 199 -16.06 27.82 -5.54
N ASP A 200 -16.68 28.42 -6.55
CA ASP A 200 -15.99 29.40 -7.41
C ASP A 200 -15.76 30.71 -6.66
N VAL A 201 -16.75 31.17 -5.90
CA VAL A 201 -16.62 32.36 -5.04
C VAL A 201 -15.63 32.12 -3.90
N ALA A 202 -15.64 30.93 -3.29
CA ALA A 202 -14.69 30.57 -2.25
C ALA A 202 -13.24 30.61 -2.78
N LYS A 203 -12.99 29.99 -3.94
CA LYS A 203 -11.66 30.00 -4.59
C LYS A 203 -11.18 31.40 -4.93
N GLN A 204 -12.06 32.29 -5.41
CA GLN A 204 -11.71 33.69 -5.68
C GLN A 204 -11.26 34.44 -4.42
N LYS A 205 -11.71 34.02 -3.24
CA LYS A 205 -11.30 34.55 -1.94
C LYS A 205 -10.09 33.82 -1.34
N GLY A 206 -9.47 32.90 -2.09
CA GLY A 206 -8.34 32.11 -1.64
C GLY A 206 -8.72 30.92 -0.74
N ILE A 207 -10.01 30.59 -0.62
CA ILE A 207 -10.48 29.44 0.17
C ILE A 207 -10.65 28.25 -0.78
N ILE A 208 -9.94 27.17 -0.51
CA ILE A 208 -9.96 25.93 -1.28
C ILE A 208 -10.63 24.80 -0.51
N ASP A 209 -10.91 23.69 -1.19
CA ASP A 209 -11.48 22.49 -0.57
C ASP A 209 -10.62 21.90 0.55
N GLY A 210 -9.30 22.06 0.45
CA GLY A 210 -8.37 21.71 1.53
C GLY A 210 -8.65 22.44 2.85
N ASP A 211 -9.11 23.69 2.82
CA ASP A 211 -9.43 24.46 4.03
C ASP A 211 -10.68 23.89 4.73
N PHE A 212 -11.68 23.47 3.95
CA PHE A 212 -12.88 22.82 4.49
C PHE A 212 -12.57 21.44 5.05
N TYR A 213 -11.73 20.67 4.38
CA TYR A 213 -11.30 19.37 4.89
C TYR A 213 -10.54 19.52 6.22
N LEU A 214 -9.63 20.51 6.32
CA LEU A 214 -8.92 20.80 7.57
C LEU A 214 -9.89 21.20 8.69
N ALA A 215 -10.89 22.04 8.38
CA ALA A 215 -11.91 22.42 9.36
C ALA A 215 -12.70 21.19 9.86
N ASP A 216 -13.06 20.27 8.97
CA ASP A 216 -13.76 19.03 9.30
C ASP A 216 -12.91 18.10 10.18
N LEU A 217 -11.60 17.98 9.89
CA LEU A 217 -10.66 17.23 10.72
C LEU A 217 -10.47 17.80 12.13
N LEU A 218 -10.69 19.11 12.29
CA LEU A 218 -10.54 19.85 13.54
C LEU A 218 -11.88 20.12 14.24
N SER A 219 -12.96 19.47 13.80
CA SER A 219 -14.29 19.62 14.38
C SER A 219 -14.83 18.29 14.92
N GLU A 220 -15.60 18.36 15.99
CA GLU A 220 -16.42 17.25 16.50
C GLU A 220 -17.86 17.75 16.66
N ASP A 221 -18.84 17.02 16.14
CA ASP A 221 -20.26 17.41 16.16
C ASP A 221 -20.55 18.82 15.61
N ASN A 222 -19.84 19.22 14.55
CA ASN A 222 -19.89 20.57 13.94
C ASN A 222 -19.42 21.72 14.86
N LEU A 223 -18.69 21.40 15.93
CA LEU A 223 -18.03 22.36 16.80
C LEU A 223 -16.52 22.23 16.63
N THR A 224 -15.81 23.34 16.56
CA THR A 224 -14.35 23.34 16.53
C THR A 224 -13.80 22.81 17.85
N LEU A 225 -12.82 21.89 17.77
CA LEU A 225 -12.11 21.28 18.89
C LEU A 225 -11.16 22.26 19.59
#